data_AF-A0A9P7GNE1-F1
#
_entry.id   AF-A0A9P7GNE1-F1
#
_cell.length_a   1.000
_cell.length_b   1.000
_cell.length_c   1.000
_cell.angle_alpha   90.00
_cell.angle_beta   90.00
_cell.angle_gamma   90.00
#
_symmetry.space_group_name_H-M   'P 1'
#
loop_
_entity.id
_entity.type
_entity.pdbx_description
1 polymer ?
#
loop_
_entity_poly.entity_id
_entity_poly.type
_entity_poly.pdbx_seq_one_letter_code
_entity_poly.pdbx_strand_id
1 'polypeptide(L)'
;MLPIFYGIANKIHTSIGKQVADGPQEIDILRWMTRAALEMIGQSGLGYSFDSLEDNQSESAYTKFVKELLSTAFTLKFAIEFLLTTAVKIGTPSFRRACIRLFPNKNLHKLRDTVDLMERTSVEIMEGKKRALEKGDEALKEQVSQGKDIISILSKPCLAPALSPTNPLFSVKANLEASEHDRLDDEEVIG
;
A
#
# COMPACT_ATOMS: atom_id res chain seq x y z
N MET A 1 -12.99 2.29 12.92
CA MET A 1 -13.73 1.62 11.83
C MET A 1 -15.04 2.32 11.49
N LEU A 2 -16.07 2.29 12.36
CA LEU A 2 -17.38 2.88 12.06
C LEU A 2 -17.34 4.35 11.58
N PRO A 3 -16.63 5.28 12.25
CA PRO A 3 -16.57 6.68 11.79
C PRO A 3 -15.97 6.85 10.39
N ILE A 4 -14.96 6.02 10.05
CA ILE A 4 -14.33 6.00 8.72
C ILE A 4 -15.35 5.55 7.66
N PHE A 5 -16.09 4.48 7.95
CA PHE A 5 -17.07 3.92 7.03
C PHE A 5 -18.21 4.91 6.77
N TYR A 6 -18.72 5.57 7.81
CA TYR A 6 -19.71 6.64 7.67
C TYR A 6 -19.17 7.83 6.87
N GLY A 7 -17.91 8.24 7.11
CA GLY A 7 -17.26 9.29 6.35
C GLY A 7 -17.17 8.97 4.85
N ILE A 8 -16.77 7.74 4.52
CA ILE A 8 -16.70 7.26 3.13
C ILE A 8 -18.09 7.18 2.50
N ALA A 9 -19.09 6.64 3.20
CA ALA A 9 -20.47 6.56 2.72
C ALA A 9 -21.03 7.97 2.42
N ASN A 10 -20.79 8.94 3.30
CA ASN A 10 -21.21 10.34 3.09
C ASN A 10 -20.49 11.00 1.90
N LYS A 11 -19.21 10.71 1.68
CA LYS A 11 -18.49 11.17 0.49
C LYS A 11 -19.12 10.65 -0.79
N ILE A 12 -19.42 9.36 -0.86
CA ILE A 12 -20.05 8.74 -2.03
C ILE A 12 -21.45 9.32 -2.26
N HIS A 13 -22.26 9.45 -1.21
CA HIS A 13 -23.58 10.07 -1.29
C HIS A 13 -23.48 11.49 -1.85
N THR A 14 -22.52 12.27 -1.37
CA THR A 14 -22.30 13.66 -1.84
C THR A 14 -21.85 13.69 -3.30
N SER A 15 -20.92 12.82 -3.71
CA SER A 15 -20.40 12.79 -5.07
C SER A 15 -21.46 12.31 -6.08
N ILE A 16 -22.22 11.27 -5.75
CA ILE A 16 -23.34 10.80 -6.57
C ILE A 16 -24.43 11.88 -6.64
N GLY A 17 -24.74 12.54 -5.51
CA GLY A 17 -25.71 13.63 -5.47
C GLY A 17 -25.32 14.81 -6.37
N LYS A 18 -24.02 15.12 -6.48
CA LYS A 18 -23.51 16.12 -7.43
C LYS A 18 -23.66 15.67 -8.89
N GLN A 19 -23.42 14.39 -9.17
CA GLN A 19 -23.50 13.85 -10.53
C GLN A 19 -24.93 13.94 -11.11
N VAL A 20 -25.95 13.71 -10.26
CA VAL A 20 -27.37 13.78 -10.68
C VAL A 20 -28.03 15.14 -10.48
N ALA A 21 -27.25 16.18 -10.13
CA ALA A 21 -27.79 17.50 -9.81
C ALA A 21 -28.52 18.13 -11.01
N ASP A 22 -28.03 17.89 -12.23
CA ASP A 22 -28.59 18.44 -13.47
C ASP A 22 -29.65 17.53 -14.13
N GLY A 23 -30.06 16.44 -13.45
CA GLY A 23 -31.11 15.53 -13.90
C GLY A 23 -30.73 14.05 -13.85
N PRO A 24 -31.63 13.17 -14.31
CA PRO A 24 -31.39 11.73 -14.32
C PRO A 24 -30.17 11.35 -15.16
N GLN A 25 -29.28 10.54 -14.60
CA GLN A 25 -28.08 10.03 -15.29
C GLN A 25 -27.89 8.55 -15.01
N GLU A 26 -27.27 7.84 -15.96
CA GLU A 26 -26.80 6.47 -15.73
C GLU A 26 -25.51 6.50 -14.90
N ILE A 27 -25.49 5.72 -13.82
CA ILE A 27 -24.36 5.66 -12.89
C ILE A 27 -23.80 4.25 -12.84
N ASP A 28 -22.51 4.10 -13.10
CA ASP A 28 -21.78 2.86 -12.84
C ASP A 28 -21.55 2.68 -11.33
N ILE A 29 -22.49 1.98 -10.68
CA ILE A 29 -22.41 1.67 -9.25
C ILE A 29 -21.24 0.71 -8.95
N LEU A 30 -20.87 -0.18 -9.87
CA LEU A 30 -19.73 -1.09 -9.66
C LEU A 30 -18.43 -0.30 -9.53
N ARG A 31 -18.26 0.75 -10.34
CA ARG A 31 -17.15 1.71 -10.24
C ARG A 31 -17.09 2.36 -8.85
N TRP A 32 -18.21 2.92 -8.40
CA TRP A 32 -18.31 3.58 -7.10
C TRP A 32 -18.04 2.62 -5.93
N MET A 33 -18.61 1.41 -5.97
CA MET A 33 -18.40 0.42 -4.91
C MET A 33 -16.96 -0.11 -4.87
N THR A 34 -16.29 -0.23 -6.02
CA THR A 34 -14.87 -0.63 -6.07
C THR A 34 -13.99 0.43 -5.38
N ARG A 35 -14.19 1.71 -5.71
CA ARG A 35 -13.48 2.83 -5.07
C ARG A 35 -13.78 2.89 -3.58
N ALA A 36 -15.05 2.74 -3.21
CA ALA A 36 -15.52 2.75 -1.81
C ALA A 36 -14.87 1.65 -0.97
N ALA A 37 -14.90 0.40 -1.45
CA ALA A 37 -14.36 -0.74 -0.74
C ALA A 37 -12.84 -0.60 -0.54
N LEU A 38 -12.13 -0.15 -1.57
CA LEU A 38 -10.70 0.08 -1.48
C LEU A 38 -10.37 1.19 -0.48
N GLU A 39 -11.12 2.29 -0.50
CA GLU A 39 -10.92 3.38 0.45
C GLU A 39 -11.23 2.96 1.89
N MET A 40 -12.27 2.14 2.09
CA MET A 40 -12.57 1.57 3.40
C MET A 40 -11.41 0.71 3.89
N ILE A 41 -10.90 -0.22 3.08
CA ILE A 41 -9.78 -1.09 3.47
C ILE A 41 -8.50 -0.26 3.69
N GLY A 42 -8.21 0.70 2.81
CA GLY A 42 -7.06 1.58 2.92
C GLY A 42 -7.06 2.36 4.23
N GLN A 43 -8.12 3.14 4.48
CA GLN A 43 -8.16 4.01 5.65
C GLN A 43 -8.24 3.21 6.95
N SER A 44 -9.00 2.12 6.94
CA SER A 44 -9.32 1.40 8.16
C SER A 44 -8.31 0.29 8.49
N GLY A 45 -7.77 -0.38 7.46
CA GLY A 45 -6.78 -1.43 7.60
C GLY A 45 -5.34 -0.94 7.50
N LEU A 46 -5.05 0.02 6.62
CA LEU A 46 -3.68 0.50 6.36
C LEU A 46 -3.40 1.89 6.93
N GLY A 47 -4.46 2.64 7.29
CA GLY A 47 -4.34 4.06 7.64
C GLY A 47 -3.94 4.95 6.45
N TYR A 48 -4.26 4.51 5.23
CA TYR A 48 -3.87 5.18 3.97
C TYR A 48 -5.10 5.48 3.11
N SER A 49 -5.13 6.66 2.47
CA SER A 49 -6.22 7.04 1.56
C SER A 49 -5.76 6.82 0.11
N PHE A 50 -6.47 5.95 -0.62
CA PHE A 50 -6.15 5.62 -2.01
C PHE A 50 -6.86 6.55 -3.00
N ASP A 51 -8.03 7.06 -2.63
CA ASP A 51 -8.92 7.80 -3.50
C ASP A 51 -9.69 8.88 -2.71
N SER A 52 -9.80 10.08 -3.28
CA SER A 52 -10.58 11.17 -2.70
C SER A 52 -12.10 10.91 -2.73
N LEU A 53 -12.55 10.01 -3.61
CA LEU A 53 -13.94 9.70 -3.95
C LEU A 53 -14.68 10.86 -4.63
N GLU A 54 -13.96 11.72 -5.34
CA GLU A 54 -14.54 12.79 -6.16
C GLU A 54 -14.93 12.29 -7.56
N ASP A 55 -15.92 12.94 -8.18
CA ASP A 55 -16.48 12.53 -9.48
C ASP A 55 -15.54 12.82 -10.66
N ASN A 56 -14.86 13.98 -10.64
CA ASN A 56 -13.99 14.45 -11.71
C ASN A 56 -12.54 13.95 -11.64
N GLN A 57 -12.17 13.16 -10.62
CA GLN A 57 -10.86 12.55 -10.55
C GLN A 57 -10.87 11.18 -11.24
N SER A 58 -9.90 10.98 -12.14
CA SER A 58 -9.59 9.65 -12.67
C SER A 58 -9.30 8.71 -11.50
N GLU A 59 -9.87 7.50 -11.54
CA GLU A 59 -9.55 6.45 -10.58
C GLU A 59 -8.04 6.38 -10.34
N SER A 60 -7.64 6.27 -9.06
CA SER A 60 -6.25 6.02 -8.72
C SER A 60 -5.73 4.84 -9.55
N ALA A 61 -4.50 4.96 -10.06
CA ALA A 61 -3.87 3.90 -10.84
C ALA A 61 -3.99 2.56 -10.11
N TYR A 62 -3.76 2.56 -8.80
CA TYR A 62 -3.89 1.39 -7.95
C TYR A 62 -5.29 0.75 -8.02
N THR A 63 -6.38 1.53 -7.96
CA THR A 63 -7.77 1.02 -8.07
C THR A 63 -8.00 0.31 -9.40
N LYS A 64 -7.56 0.91 -10.49
CA LYS A 64 -7.67 0.33 -11.84
C LYS A 64 -6.91 -0.99 -11.93
N PHE A 65 -5.68 -1.02 -11.43
CA PHE A 65 -4.83 -2.21 -11.46
C PHE A 65 -5.35 -3.34 -10.56
N VAL A 66 -5.91 -3.04 -9.39
CA VAL A 66 -6.56 -4.03 -8.52
C VAL A 66 -7.79 -4.66 -9.19
N LYS A 67 -8.62 -3.85 -9.87
CA LYS A 67 -9.78 -4.35 -10.62
C LYS A 67 -9.34 -5.30 -11.73
N GLU A 68 -8.27 -4.95 -12.44
CA GLU A 68 -7.72 -5.75 -13.53
C GLU A 68 -6.99 -7.01 -13.04
N LEU A 69 -6.46 -7.02 -11.81
CA LEU A 69 -5.74 -8.15 -11.23
C LEU A 69 -6.61 -9.40 -11.23
N LEU A 70 -7.83 -9.33 -10.67
CA LEU A 70 -8.71 -10.50 -10.57
C LEU A 70 -9.06 -11.04 -11.95
N SER A 71 -9.46 -10.18 -12.88
CA SER A 71 -9.82 -10.59 -14.24
C SER A 71 -8.64 -11.26 -14.96
N THR A 72 -7.44 -10.67 -14.85
CA THR A 72 -6.23 -11.20 -15.49
C THR A 72 -5.78 -12.51 -14.83
N ALA A 73 -5.85 -12.60 -13.50
CA ALA A 73 -5.51 -13.81 -12.75
C ALA A 73 -6.45 -14.97 -13.08
N PHE A 74 -7.77 -14.73 -13.20
CA PHE A 74 -8.72 -15.75 -13.63
C PHE A 74 -8.44 -16.24 -15.05
N THR A 75 -8.13 -15.33 -15.98
CA THR A 75 -7.78 -15.68 -17.36
C THR A 75 -6.53 -16.55 -17.43
N LEU A 76 -5.58 -16.32 -16.53
CA LEU A 76 -4.31 -17.06 -16.46
C LEU A 76 -4.33 -18.20 -15.43
N LYS A 77 -5.47 -18.52 -14.81
CA LYS A 77 -5.54 -19.43 -13.67
C LYS A 77 -4.83 -20.76 -13.93
N PHE A 78 -5.11 -21.39 -15.07
CA PHE A 78 -4.46 -22.65 -15.45
C PHE A 78 -2.93 -22.52 -15.60
N ALA A 79 -2.46 -21.41 -16.18
CA ALA A 79 -1.04 -21.14 -16.29
C ALA A 79 -0.40 -20.87 -14.91
N ILE A 80 -1.10 -20.15 -14.02
CA ILE A 80 -0.62 -19.86 -12.67
C ILE A 80 -0.55 -21.16 -11.83
N GLU A 81 -1.59 -21.98 -11.86
CA GLU A 81 -1.66 -23.19 -11.03
C GLU A 81 -0.71 -24.28 -11.53
N PHE A 82 -0.60 -24.48 -12.85
CA PHE A 82 0.17 -25.59 -13.42
C PHE A 82 1.61 -25.21 -13.77
N LEU A 83 1.80 -24.04 -14.40
CA LEU A 83 3.12 -23.63 -14.90
C LEU A 83 3.93 -22.96 -13.80
N LEU A 84 3.32 -22.08 -12.98
CA LEU A 84 4.03 -21.26 -12.00
C LEU A 84 4.52 -22.07 -10.80
N THR A 85 3.75 -23.05 -10.31
CA THR A 85 4.19 -23.97 -9.23
C THR A 85 5.44 -24.76 -9.60
N THR A 86 5.57 -25.14 -10.87
CA THR A 86 6.75 -25.82 -11.41
C THR A 86 7.86 -24.82 -11.73
N ALA A 87 7.51 -23.70 -12.37
CA ALA A 87 8.47 -22.70 -12.83
C ALA A 87 9.16 -21.95 -11.68
N VAL A 88 8.51 -21.75 -10.52
CA VAL A 88 9.15 -21.13 -9.34
C VAL A 88 10.35 -21.95 -8.83
N LYS A 89 10.35 -23.27 -9.06
CA LYS A 89 11.46 -24.17 -8.70
C LYS A 89 12.63 -24.11 -9.69
N ILE A 90 12.45 -23.44 -10.83
CA ILE A 90 13.43 -23.39 -11.92
C ILE A 90 14.16 -22.04 -11.90
N GLY A 91 15.49 -22.11 -11.82
CA GLY A 91 16.39 -20.96 -12.00
C GLY A 91 16.31 -19.89 -10.92
N THR A 92 16.93 -18.73 -11.21
CA THR A 92 16.94 -17.56 -10.32
C THR A 92 15.72 -16.66 -10.58
N PRO A 93 15.31 -15.80 -9.61
CA PRO A 93 14.24 -14.83 -9.82
C PRO A 93 14.44 -13.95 -11.06
N SER A 94 15.68 -13.52 -11.32
CA SER A 94 16.05 -12.71 -12.48
C SER A 94 15.88 -13.47 -13.79
N PHE A 95 16.25 -14.77 -13.81
CA PHE A 95 16.01 -15.63 -14.97
C PHE A 95 14.52 -15.77 -15.26
N ARG A 96 13.69 -16.03 -14.25
CA ARG A 96 12.23 -16.13 -14.43
C ARG A 96 11.62 -14.81 -14.93
N ARG A 97 12.04 -13.66 -14.39
CA ARG A 97 11.62 -12.34 -14.88
C ARG A 97 12.01 -12.13 -16.35
N ALA A 98 13.21 -12.57 -16.75
CA ALA A 98 13.63 -12.51 -18.16
C ALA A 98 12.77 -13.39 -19.07
N CYS A 99 12.46 -14.63 -18.65
CA CYS A 99 11.56 -15.53 -19.39
C CYS A 99 10.17 -14.92 -19.59
N ILE A 100 9.60 -14.29 -18.54
CA ILE A 100 8.30 -13.62 -18.63
C ILE A 100 8.36 -12.45 -19.63
N ARG A 101 9.45 -11.68 -19.67
CA ARG A 101 9.63 -10.57 -20.62
C ARG A 101 9.68 -11.05 -22.08
N LEU A 102 10.33 -12.18 -22.34
CA LEU A 102 10.44 -12.77 -23.68
C LEU A 102 9.15 -13.45 -24.14
N PHE A 103 8.32 -13.94 -23.22
CA PHE A 103 7.10 -14.67 -23.58
C PHE A 103 6.03 -13.72 -24.18
N PRO A 104 5.53 -13.99 -25.40
CA PRO A 104 4.65 -13.08 -26.12
C PRO A 104 3.18 -13.19 -25.66
N ASN A 105 2.91 -12.99 -24.38
CA ASN A 105 1.55 -13.00 -23.83
C ASN A 105 1.24 -11.68 -23.12
N LYS A 106 0.31 -10.92 -23.71
CA LYS A 106 -0.13 -9.62 -23.18
C LYS A 106 -0.73 -9.70 -21.78
N ASN A 107 -1.48 -10.77 -21.47
CA ASN A 107 -2.09 -10.96 -20.16
C ASN A 107 -1.02 -11.25 -19.10
N LEU A 108 0.04 -11.97 -19.47
CA LEU A 108 1.15 -12.26 -18.55
C LEU A 108 1.96 -11.01 -18.24
N HIS A 109 2.24 -10.16 -19.24
CA HIS A 109 2.89 -8.87 -19.02
C HIS A 109 2.01 -7.94 -18.20
N LYS A 110 0.70 -7.89 -18.49
CA LYS A 110 -0.25 -7.12 -17.70
C LYS A 110 -0.27 -7.56 -16.24
N LEU A 111 -0.34 -8.87 -15.98
CA LEU A 111 -0.29 -9.41 -14.61
C LEU A 111 1.01 -9.03 -13.90
N ARG A 112 2.15 -9.16 -14.58
CA ARG A 112 3.46 -8.73 -14.04
C ARG A 112 3.43 -7.26 -13.66
N ASP A 113 2.99 -6.38 -14.56
CA ASP A 113 3.01 -4.94 -14.35
C ASP A 113 2.07 -4.52 -13.21
N THR A 114 0.90 -5.17 -13.10
CA THR A 114 -0.02 -5.01 -11.97
C THR A 114 0.63 -5.40 -10.65
N VAL A 115 1.28 -6.58 -10.58
CA VAL A 115 1.96 -7.04 -9.36
C VAL A 115 3.14 -6.13 -9.00
N ASP A 116 3.94 -5.71 -9.98
CA ASP A 116 5.06 -4.77 -9.78
C ASP A 116 4.57 -3.40 -9.27
N LEU A 117 3.37 -2.95 -9.66
CA LEU A 117 2.78 -1.74 -9.08
C LEU A 117 2.31 -1.98 -7.65
N MET A 118 1.62 -3.09 -7.38
CA MET A 118 1.15 -3.42 -6.03
C MET A 118 2.30 -3.55 -5.04
N GLU A 119 3.41 -4.16 -5.45
CA GLU A 119 4.63 -4.24 -4.65
C GLU A 119 5.16 -2.85 -4.31
N ARG A 120 5.32 -1.98 -5.32
CA ARG A 120 5.79 -0.60 -5.15
C ARG A 120 4.89 0.19 -4.19
N THR A 121 3.58 0.17 -4.39
CA THR A 121 2.63 0.89 -3.53
C THR A 121 2.63 0.31 -2.11
N SER A 122 2.76 -1.00 -1.95
CA SER A 122 2.83 -1.62 -0.62
C SER A 122 4.09 -1.20 0.15
N VAL A 123 5.24 -1.18 -0.53
CA VAL A 123 6.51 -0.70 0.05
C VAL A 123 6.40 0.77 0.45
N GLU A 124 5.86 1.61 -0.43
CA GLU A 124 5.66 3.04 -0.15
C GLU A 124 4.79 3.27 1.10
N ILE A 125 3.64 2.57 1.19
CA ILE A 125 2.74 2.67 2.35
C ILE A 125 3.45 2.20 3.62
N MET A 126 4.18 1.08 3.55
CA MET A 126 4.89 0.51 4.70
C MET A 126 6.01 1.44 5.19
N GLU A 127 6.82 1.96 4.29
CA GLU A 127 7.91 2.88 4.63
C GLU A 127 7.40 4.22 5.16
N GLY A 128 6.34 4.75 4.54
CA GLY A 128 5.67 5.95 5.04
C GLY A 128 5.15 5.75 6.46
N LYS A 129 4.59 4.56 6.73
CA LYS A 129 4.13 4.19 8.07
C LYS A 129 5.26 4.08 9.07
N LYS A 130 6.35 3.42 8.69
CA LYS A 130 7.54 3.27 9.51
C LYS A 130 8.10 4.62 9.93
N ARG A 131 8.25 5.55 8.98
CA ARG A 131 8.70 6.92 9.24
C ARG A 131 7.78 7.68 10.19
N ALA A 132 6.46 7.51 10.07
CA ALA A 132 5.51 8.15 10.97
C ALA A 132 5.58 7.58 12.41
N LEU A 133 5.85 6.28 12.55
CA LEU A 133 6.08 5.65 13.87
C LEU A 133 7.40 6.11 14.50
N GLU A 134 8.46 6.25 13.71
CA GLU A 134 9.77 6.75 14.16
C GLU A 134 9.70 8.19 14.68
N LYS A 135 8.85 9.04 14.07
CA LYS A 135 8.64 10.44 14.49
C LYS A 135 7.75 10.61 15.74
N GLY A 136 7.21 9.53 16.29
CA GLY A 136 6.45 9.53 17.54
C GLY A 136 4.95 9.81 17.39
N ASP A 137 4.25 9.78 18.53
CA ASP A 137 2.78 9.75 18.62
C ASP A 137 2.06 10.98 18.02
N GLU A 138 2.73 12.12 17.86
CA GLU A 138 2.13 13.31 17.23
C GLU A 138 1.95 13.13 15.72
N ALA A 139 2.93 12.54 15.03
CA ALA A 139 2.82 12.25 13.59
C ALA A 139 1.79 11.15 13.28
N LEU A 140 1.50 10.28 14.25
CA LEU A 140 0.45 9.26 14.14
C LEU A 140 -0.96 9.85 14.26
N LYS A 141 -1.15 10.97 14.97
CA LYS A 141 -2.45 11.64 15.11
C LYS A 141 -2.93 12.29 13.81
N GLU A 142 -2.02 12.75 12.96
CA GLU A 142 -2.33 13.32 11.65
C GLU A 142 -2.76 12.27 10.62
N GLN A 143 -2.54 10.98 10.91
CA GLN A 143 -2.91 9.91 10.01
C GLN A 143 -4.40 9.57 10.12
N VAL A 144 -4.95 9.11 8.99
CA VAL A 144 -6.38 8.80 8.79
C VAL A 144 -6.96 7.85 9.84
N SER A 145 -6.13 6.96 10.42
CA SER A 145 -6.52 5.97 11.44
C SER A 145 -6.03 6.29 12.86
N GLN A 146 -5.33 7.41 13.07
CA GLN A 146 -4.69 7.77 14.35
C GLN A 146 -3.82 6.64 14.95
N GLY A 147 -3.14 5.86 14.10
CA GLY A 147 -2.29 4.75 14.53
C GLY A 147 -3.04 3.50 15.05
N LYS A 148 -4.35 3.39 14.80
CA LYS A 148 -5.20 2.23 15.17
C LYS A 148 -5.47 1.27 14.01
N ASP A 149 -4.79 1.44 12.89
CA ASP A 149 -4.84 0.52 11.75
C ASP A 149 -3.97 -0.72 11.97
N ILE A 150 -4.20 -1.75 11.14
CA ILE A 150 -3.54 -3.05 11.23
C ILE A 150 -2.03 -2.93 11.05
N ILE A 151 -1.57 -2.11 10.09
CA ILE A 151 -0.13 -1.92 9.86
C ILE A 151 0.52 -1.33 11.11
N SER A 152 -0.05 -0.27 11.71
CA SER A 152 0.46 0.31 12.97
C SER A 152 0.53 -0.73 14.08
N ILE A 153 -0.52 -1.52 14.26
CA ILE A 153 -0.61 -2.52 15.34
C ILE A 153 0.45 -3.61 15.17
N LEU A 154 0.67 -4.09 13.93
CA LEU A 154 1.66 -5.13 13.64
C LEU A 154 3.09 -4.62 13.64
N SER A 155 3.31 -3.38 13.21
CA SER A 155 4.65 -2.77 13.11
C SER A 155 5.20 -2.31 14.45
N LYS A 156 4.36 -1.82 15.38
CA LYS A 156 4.79 -1.38 16.71
C LYS A 156 5.63 -2.43 17.46
N PRO A 157 5.20 -3.70 17.62
CA PRO A 157 6.00 -4.75 18.26
C PRO A 157 7.27 -5.12 17.47
N CYS A 158 7.25 -5.04 16.15
CA CYS A 158 8.43 -5.33 15.33
C CYS A 158 9.48 -4.20 15.37
N LEU A 159 9.04 -2.96 15.53
CA LEU A 159 9.91 -1.79 15.62
C LEU A 159 10.39 -1.51 17.05
N ALA A 160 9.64 -1.89 18.08
CA ALA A 160 10.03 -1.66 19.47
C ALA A 160 11.44 -2.20 19.84
N PRO A 161 11.87 -3.40 19.38
CA PRO A 161 13.24 -3.85 19.57
C PRO A 161 14.27 -3.03 18.78
N ALA A 162 13.90 -2.53 17.59
CA ALA A 162 14.77 -1.73 16.73
C ALA A 162 14.89 -0.26 17.18
N LEU A 163 13.91 0.23 17.94
CA LEU A 163 13.86 1.56 18.55
C LEU A 163 14.23 1.56 20.03
N SER A 164 14.58 0.38 20.59
CA SER A 164 15.01 0.29 21.98
C SER A 164 16.40 0.93 22.12
N PRO A 165 16.63 1.78 23.13
CA PRO A 165 17.95 2.35 23.40
C PRO A 165 19.00 1.29 23.76
N THR A 166 18.59 0.05 24.03
CA THR A 166 19.48 -1.10 24.23
C THR A 166 19.88 -1.82 22.93
N ASN A 167 19.38 -1.39 21.76
CA ASN A 167 19.75 -1.96 20.47
C ASN A 167 20.93 -1.19 19.86
N PRO A 168 22.07 -1.85 19.58
CA PRO A 168 23.24 -1.19 19.01
C PRO A 168 23.00 -0.59 17.62
N LEU A 169 22.00 -1.06 16.86
CA LEU A 169 21.63 -0.44 15.58
C LEU A 169 20.86 0.88 15.75
N PHE A 170 20.25 1.09 16.92
CA PHE A 170 19.54 2.33 17.24
C PHE A 170 20.53 3.46 17.54
N SER A 171 21.54 3.20 18.38
CA SER A 171 22.60 4.17 18.68
C SER A 171 23.38 4.56 17.43
N VAL A 172 23.71 3.59 16.56
CA VAL A 172 24.38 3.86 15.27
C VAL A 172 23.52 4.76 14.37
N LYS A 173 22.21 4.52 14.29
CA LYS A 173 21.31 5.37 13.49
C LYS A 173 21.13 6.77 14.05
N ALA A 174 20.89 6.89 15.35
CA ALA A 174 20.77 8.17 16.03
C ALA A 174 22.05 9.01 15.87
N ASN A 175 23.22 8.36 15.92
CA ASN A 175 24.51 8.99 15.71
C ASN A 175 24.78 9.39 14.25
N LEU A 176 24.21 8.68 13.27
CA LEU A 176 24.28 9.03 11.85
C LEU A 176 23.40 10.23 11.49
N GLU A 177 22.31 10.44 12.24
CA GLU A 177 21.35 11.54 12.05
C GLU A 177 21.70 12.79 12.90
N ALA A 178 22.66 12.70 13.82
CA ALA A 178 23.11 13.79 14.68
C ALA A 178 23.91 14.85 13.90
N SER A 179 23.91 16.09 14.41
CA SER A 179 24.75 17.17 13.87
C SER A 179 26.22 16.78 13.97
N GLU A 180 27.09 17.28 13.08
CA GLU A 180 28.51 16.91 13.05
C GLU A 180 29.24 17.16 14.40
N HIS A 181 28.68 18.04 15.25
CA HIS A 181 29.19 18.33 16.59
C HIS A 181 28.71 17.37 17.68
N ASP A 182 27.61 16.65 17.44
CA ASP A 182 26.97 15.70 18.36
C ASP A 182 27.19 14.23 17.97
N ARG A 183 27.99 13.96 16.92
CA ARG A 183 28.33 12.59 16.52
C ARG A 183 29.39 12.03 17.47
N LEU A 184 29.04 10.94 18.14
CA LEU A 184 29.91 10.10 18.96
C LEU A 184 30.86 9.29 18.07
N ASP A 185 32.04 8.95 18.59
CA ASP A 185 33.02 8.11 17.90
C ASP A 185 32.55 6.64 17.85
N ASP A 186 33.01 5.88 16.84
CA ASP A 186 32.55 4.52 16.56
C ASP A 186 32.66 3.56 17.77
N GLU A 187 33.60 3.77 18.69
CA GLU A 187 33.73 2.98 19.94
C GLU A 187 32.66 3.34 20.99
N GLU A 188 32.24 4.61 21.07
CA GLU A 188 31.20 5.06 22.01
C GLU A 188 29.78 4.72 21.53
N VAL A 189 29.60 4.58 20.22
CA VAL A 189 28.29 4.31 19.59
C VAL A 189 27.85 2.85 19.78
N ILE A 190 28.81 1.92 19.82
CA ILE A 190 28.54 0.47 19.80
C ILE A 190 28.53 -0.12 21.22
N GLY A 191 29.29 0.46 22.16
CA GLY A 191 29.39 0.00 23.54
C GLY A 191 30.21 -1.27 23.72
#